data_AF-A0A951VLM9-F1
#
_entry.id   AF-A0A951VLM9-F1
#
_cell.length_a   1.000
_cell.length_b   1.000
_cell.length_c   1.000
_cell.angle_alpha   90.00
_cell.angle_beta   90.00
_cell.angle_gamma   90.00
#
_symmetry.space_group_name_H-M   'P 1'
#
loop_
_entity.id
_entity.type
_entity.pdbx_description
1 polymer ?
#
loop_
_entity_poly.entity_id
_entity_poly.type
_entity_poly.pdbx_seq_one_letter_code
_entity_poly.pdbx_strand_id
1 'polypeptide(L)'
;NKYEFKQIDNTILNNCTQVISNQKNLAVFGGVVNKISKEFDLTEDVWYADVNWDLLCALNLNSSFKLQPISAFPAVRRDMALVLDKQIQYSEIEKIAKKSEQNLLKEVNIFDVYEGDKIAQGKKSYAVSFVLQNTVKTLTDQEIDQVMSKLLKQFEKELGATLRA
;
A
#
# COMPACT_ATOMS: atom_id res chain seq x y z
N ASN A 1 4.17 -9.67 0.39
CA ASN A 1 4.95 -8.51 0.87
C ASN A 1 6.27 -8.99 1.44
N LYS A 2 7.39 -8.74 0.75
CA LYS A 2 8.76 -9.05 1.22
C LYS A 2 9.21 -8.06 2.32
N TYR A 3 8.56 -6.90 2.36
CA TYR A 3 8.89 -5.78 3.25
C TYR A 3 7.65 -5.38 4.06
N GLU A 4 7.86 -5.04 5.32
CA GLU A 4 6.86 -4.51 6.24
C GLU A 4 7.33 -3.12 6.69
N PHE A 5 6.42 -2.14 6.65
CA PHE A 5 6.66 -0.77 7.10
C PHE A 5 5.93 -0.55 8.41
N LYS A 6 6.65 -0.11 9.44
CA LYS A 6 6.08 0.19 10.76
C LYS A 6 6.42 1.59 11.18
N GLN A 7 5.42 2.34 11.62
CA GLN A 7 5.65 3.61 12.29
C GLN A 7 6.15 3.32 13.71
N ILE A 8 7.26 3.95 14.08
CA ILE A 8 7.91 3.78 15.38
C ILE A 8 8.16 5.14 16.02
N ASP A 9 8.23 5.19 17.34
CA ASP A 9 8.65 6.38 18.04
C ASP A 9 10.17 6.53 17.96
N ASN A 10 10.64 7.76 17.77
CA ASN A 10 12.06 8.07 17.68
C ASN A 10 12.33 9.46 18.27
N THR A 11 13.45 9.61 18.98
CA THR A 11 13.81 10.87 19.64
C THR A 11 14.36 11.92 18.68
N ILE A 12 14.84 11.52 17.50
CA ILE A 12 15.48 12.37 16.51
C ILE A 12 14.68 12.49 15.21
N LEU A 13 13.69 11.61 14.97
CA LEU A 13 12.84 11.61 13.76
C LEU A 13 11.34 11.70 14.08
N ASN A 14 10.66 12.66 13.46
CA ASN A 14 9.21 12.74 13.28
C ASN A 14 8.72 11.74 12.23
N ASN A 15 7.52 11.18 12.42
CA ASN A 15 6.90 10.20 11.51
C ASN A 15 7.83 9.05 11.12
N CYS A 16 8.65 8.62 12.08
CA CYS A 16 9.71 7.66 11.85
C CYS A 16 9.12 6.32 11.39
N THR A 17 9.61 5.83 10.26
CA THR A 17 9.19 4.58 9.63
C THR A 17 10.37 3.62 9.58
N GLN A 18 10.15 2.42 10.12
CA GLN A 18 11.07 1.29 10.05
C GLN A 18 10.67 0.34 8.93
N VAL A 19 11.64 -0.09 8.13
CA VAL A 19 11.48 -1.10 7.08
C VAL A 19 12.05 -2.43 7.56
N ILE A 20 11.20 -3.45 7.60
CA ILE A 20 11.54 -4.78 8.11
C ILE A 20 11.39 -5.81 7.00
N SER A 21 12.35 -6.73 6.88
CA SER A 21 12.23 -7.93 6.04
C SER A 21 12.78 -9.13 6.80
N ASN A 22 12.05 -10.24 6.81
CA ASN A 22 12.45 -11.46 7.53
C ASN A 22 12.90 -11.18 8.98
N GLN A 23 12.14 -10.34 9.71
CA GLN A 23 12.43 -9.90 11.08
C GLN A 23 13.73 -9.09 11.26
N LYS A 24 14.42 -8.71 10.17
CA LYS A 24 15.59 -7.83 10.22
C LYS A 24 15.22 -6.40 9.85
N ASN A 25 15.77 -5.44 10.59
CA ASN A 25 15.63 -4.02 10.28
C ASN A 25 16.55 -3.67 9.10
N LEU A 26 15.96 -3.24 7.99
CA LEU A 26 16.69 -2.85 6.79
C LEU A 26 16.97 -1.37 6.73
N ALA A 27 16.03 -0.55 7.21
CA ALA A 27 16.14 0.89 7.13
C ALA A 27 15.23 1.57 8.14
N VAL A 28 15.61 2.78 8.54
CA VAL A 28 14.79 3.70 9.31
C VAL A 28 14.85 5.06 8.65
N PHE A 29 13.71 5.70 8.44
CA PHE A 29 13.67 7.04 7.85
C PHE A 29 12.54 7.88 8.42
N GLY A 30 12.67 9.20 8.34
CA GLY A 30 11.69 10.15 8.85
C GLY A 30 12.17 11.59 8.72
N GLY A 31 11.31 12.53 9.10
CA GLY A 31 11.67 13.95 9.15
C GLY A 31 12.48 14.22 10.42
N VAL A 32 13.59 14.94 10.34
CA VAL A 32 14.38 15.29 11.53
C VAL A 32 13.58 16.24 12.42
N VAL A 33 13.62 16.03 13.73
CA VAL A 33 12.92 16.90 14.69
C VAL A 33 13.48 18.32 14.64
N ASN A 34 12.60 19.33 14.63
CA ASN A 34 12.98 20.73 14.47
C ASN A 34 14.02 21.22 15.49
N LYS A 35 14.08 20.60 16.68
CA LYS A 35 15.10 20.93 17.68
C LYS A 35 16.51 20.70 17.14
N ILE A 36 16.74 19.55 16.48
CA ILE A 36 18.03 19.20 15.90
C ILE A 36 18.31 20.11 14.70
N SER A 37 17.36 20.28 13.78
CA SER A 37 17.56 21.13 12.59
C SER A 37 17.98 22.57 12.97
N LYS A 38 17.39 23.12 14.04
CA LYS A 38 17.75 24.45 14.56
C LYS A 38 19.16 24.54 15.15
N GLU A 39 19.70 23.47 15.73
CA GLU A 39 21.08 23.44 16.21
C GLU A 39 22.10 23.53 15.06
N PHE A 40 21.69 23.24 13.83
CA PHE A 40 22.49 23.34 12.60
C PHE A 40 22.11 24.53 11.71
N ASP A 41 21.33 25.50 12.23
CA ASP A 41 20.83 26.66 11.49
C ASP A 41 20.02 26.31 10.22
N LEU A 42 19.40 25.12 10.20
CA LEU A 42 18.56 24.67 9.09
C LEU A 42 17.13 25.15 9.30
N THR A 43 16.64 25.96 8.35
CA THR A 43 15.27 26.50 8.35
C THR A 43 14.28 25.62 7.59
N GLU A 44 14.78 24.75 6.72
CA GLU A 44 13.99 23.86 5.86
C GLU A 44 13.71 22.52 6.54
N ASP A 45 12.67 21.83 6.06
CA ASP A 45 12.35 20.47 6.49
C ASP A 45 13.46 19.49 6.04
N VAL A 46 14.11 18.87 7.03
CA VAL A 46 15.17 17.89 6.79
C VAL A 46 14.61 16.49 6.90
N TRP A 47 14.88 15.63 5.92
CA TRP A 47 14.55 14.21 5.95
C TRP A 47 15.82 13.38 6.04
N TYR A 48 15.77 12.33 6.85
CA TYR A 48 16.90 11.42 7.09
C TYR A 48 16.49 9.97 6.85
N ALA A 49 17.42 9.18 6.33
CA ALA A 49 17.28 7.74 6.18
C ALA A 49 18.60 7.04 6.52
N ASP A 50 18.54 6.07 7.43
CA ASP A 50 19.60 5.11 7.70
C ASP A 50 19.22 3.78 7.05
N VAL A 51 20.16 3.20 6.29
CA VAL A 51 19.91 2.02 5.46
C VAL A 51 21.04 1.02 5.66
N ASN A 52 20.68 -0.19 6.09
CA ASN A 52 21.62 -1.29 6.22
C ASN A 52 21.93 -1.89 4.85
N TRP A 53 23.02 -1.42 4.26
CA TRP A 53 23.46 -1.82 2.93
C TRP A 53 23.77 -3.32 2.82
N ASP A 54 24.43 -3.90 3.82
CA ASP A 54 24.81 -5.32 3.81
C ASP A 54 23.59 -6.23 3.83
N LEU A 55 22.60 -5.91 4.65
CA LEU A 55 21.33 -6.64 4.68
C LEU A 55 20.56 -6.50 3.37
N LEU A 56 20.54 -5.30 2.77
CA LEU A 56 19.91 -5.11 1.46
C LEU A 56 20.56 -5.96 0.37
N CYS A 57 21.90 -5.99 0.32
CA CYS A 57 22.63 -6.80 -0.64
C CYS A 57 22.36 -8.29 -0.43
N ALA A 58 22.33 -8.76 0.82
CA ALA A 58 22.05 -10.15 1.15
C ALA A 58 20.63 -10.61 0.75
N LEU A 59 19.65 -9.71 0.68
CA LEU A 59 18.27 -10.05 0.30
C LEU A 59 18.09 -10.37 -1.20
N ASN A 60 19.04 -9.99 -2.05
CA ASN A 60 18.98 -10.21 -3.50
C ASN A 60 19.79 -11.43 -3.97
N LEU A 61 20.67 -11.98 -3.13
CA LEU A 61 21.53 -13.10 -3.51
C LEU A 61 20.77 -14.41 -3.79
N ASN A 62 19.53 -14.55 -3.29
CA ASN A 62 18.73 -15.78 -3.41
C ASN A 62 17.46 -15.64 -4.24
N SER A 63 17.22 -14.51 -4.92
CA SER A 63 16.06 -14.41 -5.81
C SER A 63 16.36 -15.16 -7.11
N SER A 64 15.90 -16.41 -7.21
CA SER A 64 15.77 -17.07 -8.51
C SER A 64 14.95 -16.14 -9.42
N PHE A 65 15.58 -15.59 -10.45
CA PHE A 65 14.88 -14.80 -11.45
C PHE A 65 13.89 -15.74 -12.15
N LYS A 66 12.62 -15.65 -11.77
CA LYS A 66 11.57 -16.46 -12.38
C LYS A 66 11.10 -15.72 -13.63
N LEU A 67 11.49 -16.25 -14.78
CA LEU A 67 10.97 -15.81 -16.06
C LEU A 67 9.48 -16.18 -16.10
N GLN A 68 8.62 -15.17 -15.99
CA GLN A 68 7.19 -15.34 -16.20
C GLN A 68 6.86 -14.96 -17.65
N PRO A 69 6.15 -15.81 -18.41
CA PRO A 69 5.75 -15.47 -19.76
C PRO A 69 4.82 -14.24 -19.72
N ILE A 70 5.01 -13.34 -20.67
CA ILE A 70 4.11 -12.21 -20.87
C ILE A 70 2.75 -12.80 -21.29
N SER A 71 1.69 -12.42 -20.57
CA SER A 71 0.36 -12.89 -20.90
C SER A 71 -0.09 -12.31 -22.24
N ALA A 72 -0.61 -13.17 -23.13
CA ALA A 72 -1.26 -12.74 -24.37
C ALA A 72 -2.68 -12.18 -24.14
N PHE A 73 -3.20 -12.25 -22.91
CA PHE A 73 -4.56 -11.83 -22.58
C PHE A 73 -4.55 -10.45 -21.93
N PRO A 74 -5.54 -9.59 -22.25
CA PRO A 74 -5.57 -8.22 -21.76
C PRO A 74 -5.79 -8.18 -20.24
N ALA A 75 -5.15 -7.22 -19.59
CA ALA A 75 -5.49 -6.83 -18.23
C ALA A 75 -6.63 -5.81 -18.24
N VAL A 76 -7.48 -5.88 -17.22
CA VAL A 76 -8.61 -4.96 -17.04
C VAL A 76 -8.42 -4.20 -15.74
N ARG A 77 -8.59 -2.87 -15.79
CA ARG A 77 -8.62 -2.01 -14.60
C ARG A 77 -10.06 -1.73 -14.19
N ARG A 78 -10.32 -1.77 -12.88
CA ARG A 78 -11.56 -1.33 -12.25
C ARG A 78 -11.23 -0.50 -11.01
N ASP A 79 -11.97 0.57 -10.81
CA ASP A 79 -11.72 1.49 -9.70
C ASP A 79 -12.87 1.44 -8.69
N MET A 80 -12.56 1.63 -7.42
CA MET A 80 -13.54 1.85 -6.36
C MET A 80 -13.18 3.10 -5.57
N ALA A 81 -14.20 3.92 -5.30
CA ALA A 81 -14.11 4.96 -4.29
C ALA A 81 -14.63 4.40 -2.97
N LEU A 82 -13.71 4.13 -2.03
CA LEU A 82 -14.01 3.55 -0.73
C LEU A 82 -14.03 4.65 0.33
N VAL A 83 -15.11 4.78 1.08
CA VAL A 83 -15.22 5.66 2.25
C VAL A 83 -14.98 4.83 3.51
N LEU A 84 -13.99 5.22 4.31
CA LEU A 84 -13.47 4.48 5.46
C LEU A 84 -13.01 5.44 6.56
N ASP A 85 -12.80 4.91 7.77
CA ASP A 85 -12.24 5.69 8.88
C ASP A 85 -10.84 6.22 8.56
N LYS A 86 -10.54 7.44 9.01
CA LYS A 86 -9.29 8.15 8.72
C LYS A 86 -8.05 7.39 9.17
N GLN A 87 -8.17 6.56 10.21
CA GLN A 87 -7.10 5.73 10.75
C GLN A 87 -6.73 4.53 9.85
N ILE A 88 -7.62 4.07 8.97
CA ILE A 88 -7.38 2.90 8.13
C ILE A 88 -6.29 3.21 7.12
N GLN A 89 -5.24 2.39 7.10
CA GLN A 89 -4.12 2.59 6.20
C GLN A 89 -4.34 1.89 4.86
N TYR A 90 -3.74 2.43 3.80
CA TYR A 90 -3.76 1.79 2.47
C TYR A 90 -3.21 0.35 2.51
N SER A 91 -2.20 0.10 3.34
CA SER A 91 -1.60 -1.22 3.53
C SER A 91 -2.61 -2.28 3.96
N GLU A 92 -3.65 -1.89 4.71
CA GLU A 92 -4.73 -2.79 5.14
C GLU A 92 -5.63 -3.16 3.96
N ILE A 93 -5.98 -2.19 3.11
CA ILE A 93 -6.76 -2.42 1.88
C ILE A 93 -5.99 -3.34 0.93
N GLU A 94 -4.71 -3.04 0.68
CA GLU A 94 -3.86 -3.85 -0.20
C GLU A 94 -3.77 -5.30 0.31
N LYS A 95 -3.58 -5.47 1.63
CA LYS A 95 -3.50 -6.79 2.26
C LYS A 95 -4.81 -7.57 2.13
N ILE A 96 -5.95 -6.95 2.36
CA ILE A 96 -7.27 -7.59 2.24
C ILE A 96 -7.56 -7.95 0.78
N ALA A 97 -7.24 -7.04 -0.16
CA ALA A 97 -7.44 -7.27 -1.58
C ALA A 97 -6.65 -8.50 -2.07
N LYS A 98 -5.33 -8.53 -1.79
CA LYS A 98 -4.46 -9.65 -2.14
C LYS A 98 -4.85 -10.94 -1.43
N LYS A 99 -5.36 -10.89 -0.19
CA LYS A 99 -5.86 -12.08 0.51
C LYS A 99 -7.15 -12.61 -0.11
N SER A 100 -8.02 -11.70 -0.55
CA SER A 100 -9.34 -12.02 -1.09
C SER A 100 -9.27 -12.59 -2.49
N GLU A 101 -8.36 -12.11 -3.33
CA GLU A 101 -8.17 -12.61 -4.69
C GLU A 101 -6.68 -12.68 -5.02
N GLN A 102 -6.16 -13.90 -5.19
CA GLN A 102 -4.74 -14.16 -5.47
C GLN A 102 -4.50 -14.58 -6.92
N ASN A 103 -5.54 -15.07 -7.60
CA ASN A 103 -5.38 -15.67 -8.93
C ASN A 103 -5.49 -14.61 -10.02
N LEU A 104 -6.49 -13.73 -9.90
CA LEU A 104 -6.81 -12.74 -10.93
C LEU A 104 -6.27 -11.35 -10.63
N LEU A 105 -6.12 -10.98 -9.36
CA LEU A 105 -5.63 -9.66 -8.97
C LEU A 105 -4.12 -9.56 -9.19
N LYS A 106 -3.70 -8.66 -10.07
CA LYS A 106 -2.29 -8.37 -10.34
C LYS A 106 -1.77 -7.22 -9.52
N GLU A 107 -2.52 -6.12 -9.48
CA GLU A 107 -2.10 -4.90 -8.84
C GLU A 107 -3.26 -4.23 -8.11
N VAL A 108 -2.92 -3.57 -7.00
CA VAL A 108 -3.78 -2.67 -6.25
C VAL A 108 -3.00 -1.38 -6.16
N ASN A 109 -3.63 -0.25 -6.49
CA ASN A 109 -3.00 1.04 -6.42
C ASN A 109 -3.98 2.11 -5.96
N ILE A 110 -3.55 2.93 -5.00
CA ILE A 110 -4.26 4.14 -4.60
C ILE A 110 -3.83 5.30 -5.50
N PHE A 111 -4.79 6.08 -6.00
CA PHE A 111 -4.48 7.22 -6.88
C PHE A 111 -5.13 8.53 -6.44
N ASP A 112 -6.09 8.49 -5.50
CA ASP A 112 -6.66 9.70 -4.91
C ASP A 112 -7.04 9.48 -3.45
N VAL A 113 -6.87 10.54 -2.64
CA VAL A 113 -7.25 10.61 -1.23
C VAL A 113 -8.02 11.91 -1.01
N TYR A 114 -9.30 11.79 -0.67
CA TYR A 114 -10.14 12.94 -0.36
C TYR A 114 -10.53 12.96 1.11
N GLU A 115 -10.18 14.07 1.78
CA GLU A 115 -10.62 14.45 3.11
C GLU A 115 -11.23 15.85 3.03
N GLY A 116 -12.53 15.98 3.30
CA GLY A 116 -13.21 17.27 3.21
C GLY A 116 -14.70 17.19 3.55
N ASP A 117 -15.36 18.35 3.50
CA ASP A 117 -16.70 18.55 4.04
C ASP A 117 -17.80 17.68 3.39
N LYS A 118 -17.54 17.14 2.19
CA LYS A 118 -18.46 16.23 1.49
C LYS A 118 -18.42 14.79 2.01
N ILE A 119 -17.65 14.53 3.07
CA ILE A 119 -17.54 13.24 3.74
C ILE A 119 -17.73 13.44 5.24
N ALA A 120 -18.38 12.47 5.90
CA ALA A 120 -18.61 12.52 7.34
C ALA A 120 -17.31 12.74 8.13
N GLN A 121 -17.39 13.52 9.21
CA GLN A 121 -16.24 13.81 10.05
C GLN A 121 -15.59 12.50 10.56
N GLY A 122 -14.25 12.44 10.48
CA GLY A 122 -13.49 11.24 10.86
C GLY A 122 -13.38 10.17 9.77
N LYS A 123 -14.02 10.36 8.61
CA LYS A 123 -13.88 9.49 7.43
C LYS A 123 -13.00 10.15 6.36
N LYS A 124 -12.49 9.32 5.44
CA LYS A 124 -11.79 9.71 4.22
C LYS A 124 -12.25 8.84 3.06
N SER A 125 -12.07 9.31 1.83
CA SER A 125 -12.31 8.52 0.62
C SER A 125 -10.99 8.20 -0.08
N TYR A 126 -10.77 6.92 -0.33
CA TYR A 126 -9.68 6.44 -1.16
C TYR A 126 -10.22 5.98 -2.51
N ALA A 127 -9.66 6.52 -3.58
CA ALA A 127 -9.85 5.97 -4.92
C ALA A 127 -8.77 4.93 -5.20
N VAL A 128 -9.19 3.68 -5.33
CA VAL A 128 -8.31 2.52 -5.47
C VAL A 128 -8.60 1.83 -6.78
N SER A 129 -7.57 1.65 -7.60
CA SER A 129 -7.60 0.88 -8.83
C SER A 129 -7.13 -0.56 -8.58
N PHE A 130 -7.84 -1.50 -9.19
CA PHE A 130 -7.55 -2.93 -9.18
C PHE A 130 -7.29 -3.38 -10.60
N VAL A 131 -6.13 -3.98 -10.84
CA VAL A 131 -5.78 -4.57 -12.14
C VAL A 131 -6.02 -6.08 -12.07
N LEU A 132 -6.95 -6.56 -12.88
CA LEU A 132 -7.35 -7.95 -12.97
C LEU A 132 -6.85 -8.54 -14.30
N GLN A 133 -6.24 -9.72 -14.24
CA GLN A 133 -5.77 -10.42 -15.43
C GLN A 133 -5.69 -11.93 -15.20
N ASN A 134 -6.19 -12.69 -16.17
CA ASN A 134 -6.00 -14.13 -16.23
C ASN A 134 -4.95 -14.46 -17.31
N THR A 135 -4.03 -15.38 -17.02
CA THR A 135 -2.93 -15.72 -17.94
C THR A 135 -3.32 -16.79 -18.98
N VAL A 136 -4.51 -17.37 -18.86
CA VAL A 136 -4.98 -18.51 -19.67
C VAL A 136 -6.18 -18.14 -20.55
N LYS A 137 -6.94 -17.11 -20.20
CA LYS A 137 -8.11 -16.64 -20.98
C LYS A 137 -8.38 -15.16 -20.76
N THR A 138 -9.15 -14.56 -21.65
CA THR A 138 -9.73 -13.22 -21.43
C THR A 138 -10.78 -13.29 -20.33
N LEU A 139 -10.76 -12.32 -19.41
CA LEU A 139 -11.77 -12.18 -18.36
C LEU A 139 -13.11 -11.72 -18.95
N THR A 140 -14.21 -12.30 -18.49
CA THR A 140 -15.55 -11.81 -18.82
C THR A 140 -15.99 -10.73 -17.84
N ASP A 141 -16.94 -9.89 -18.23
CA ASP A 141 -17.51 -8.87 -17.33
C ASP A 141 -18.10 -9.50 -16.06
N GLN A 142 -18.74 -10.67 -16.18
CA GLN A 142 -19.28 -11.39 -15.03
C GLN A 142 -18.19 -11.83 -14.04
N GLU A 143 -17.04 -12.30 -14.53
CA GLU A 143 -15.91 -12.67 -13.67
C GLU A 143 -15.32 -11.44 -12.96
N ILE A 144 -15.20 -10.33 -13.68
CA ILE A 144 -14.73 -9.05 -13.13
C ILE A 144 -15.67 -8.58 -12.02
N ASP A 145 -16.97 -8.55 -12.28
CA ASP A 145 -17.98 -8.07 -11.32
C ASP A 145 -18.05 -8.96 -10.08
N GLN A 146 -17.87 -10.28 -10.23
CA GLN A 146 -17.77 -11.21 -9.11
C GLN A 146 -16.57 -10.90 -8.21
N VAL A 147 -15.39 -10.66 -8.81
CA VAL A 147 -14.18 -10.30 -8.06
C VAL A 147 -14.37 -8.96 -7.35
N MET A 148 -14.87 -7.94 -8.07
CA MET A 148 -15.09 -6.61 -7.48
C MET A 148 -16.11 -6.67 -6.35
N SER A 149 -17.21 -7.39 -6.52
CA SER A 149 -18.22 -7.60 -5.47
C SER A 149 -17.65 -8.34 -4.25
N LYS A 150 -16.78 -9.33 -4.48
CA LYS A 150 -16.09 -10.06 -3.40
C LYS A 150 -15.16 -9.13 -2.63
N LEU A 151 -14.39 -8.29 -3.32
CA LEU A 151 -13.49 -7.31 -2.70
C LEU A 151 -14.28 -6.31 -1.84
N LEU A 152 -15.35 -5.72 -2.39
CA LEU A 152 -16.21 -4.78 -1.67
C LEU A 152 -16.75 -5.39 -0.38
N LYS A 153 -17.31 -6.60 -0.44
CA LYS A 153 -17.83 -7.31 0.74
C LYS A 153 -16.77 -7.53 1.82
N GLN A 154 -15.52 -7.78 1.44
CA GLN A 154 -14.44 -7.95 2.42
C GLN A 154 -14.00 -6.62 3.03
N PHE A 155 -13.98 -5.53 2.26
CA PHE A 155 -13.71 -4.21 2.80
C PHE A 155 -14.84 -3.72 3.73
N GLU A 156 -16.10 -3.98 3.38
CA GLU A 156 -17.25 -3.74 4.26
C GLU A 156 -17.11 -4.50 5.58
N LYS A 157 -16.75 -5.79 5.51
CA LYS A 157 -16.64 -6.67 6.68
C LYS A 157 -15.44 -6.37 7.57
N GLU A 158 -14.25 -6.20 7.00
CA GLU A 158 -13.00 -6.07 7.77
C GLU A 158 -12.67 -4.61 8.11
N LEU A 159 -13.07 -3.64 7.27
CA LEU A 159 -12.72 -2.21 7.43
C LEU A 159 -13.92 -1.29 7.66
N GLY A 160 -15.16 -1.81 7.59
CA GLY A 160 -16.35 -0.97 7.62
C GLY A 160 -16.43 0.01 6.44
N ALA A 161 -15.78 -0.34 5.32
CA ALA A 161 -15.74 0.52 4.14
C ALA A 161 -17.11 0.57 3.46
N THR A 162 -17.43 1.70 2.82
CA THR A 162 -18.65 1.84 1.99
C THR A 162 -18.29 2.42 0.63
N LEU A 163 -19.05 2.07 -0.40
CA LEU A 163 -18.83 2.63 -1.73
C LEU A 163 -19.34 4.07 -1.78
N ARG A 164 -18.54 4.99 -2.33
CA ARG A 164 -18.99 6.35 -2.63
C ARG A 164 -19.77 6.32 -3.96
N ALA A 165 -21.01 6.78 -3.92
CA ALA A 165 -21.85 7.00 -5.11
C ALA A 165 -21.49 8.32 -5.82
#